data_AF-A0A537WCN2-F1
#
_entry.id   AF-A0A537WCN2-F1
#
_cell.length_a   1.000
_cell.length_b   1.000
_cell.length_c   1.000
_cell.angle_alpha   90.00
_cell.angle_beta   90.00
_cell.angle_gamma   90.00
#
_symmetry.space_group_name_H-M   'P 1'
#
loop_
_entity.id
_entity.type
_entity.pdbx_description
1 polymer ?
#
loop_
_entity_poly.entity_id
_entity_poly.type
_entity_poly.pdbx_seq_one_letter_code
_entity_poly.pdbx_strand_id
1 'polypeptide(L)'
;MSAVAADLSTTTGFVVSDSGGRVVGRVECAMYGSLPNVPDALAVRPGRFSRHRRLVPANTIADIDAAAGVVALRVARDAIRRFL
;
A
#
# COMPACT_ATOMS: atom_id res chain seq x y z
N MET A 1 14.49 -12.89 -10.72
CA MET A 1 13.11 -12.33 -10.87
C MET A 1 12.48 -12.31 -9.49
N SER A 2 12.25 -11.13 -8.92
CA SER A 2 11.76 -10.98 -7.55
C SER A 2 10.24 -10.82 -7.57
N ALA A 3 9.51 -11.87 -7.19
CA ALA A 3 8.06 -11.96 -7.34
C ALA A 3 7.30 -10.82 -6.62
N VAL A 4 7.80 -10.36 -5.48
CA VAL A 4 7.13 -9.29 -4.67
C VAL A 4 7.29 -7.89 -5.26
N ALA A 5 8.33 -7.63 -6.05
CA ALA A 5 8.59 -6.30 -6.62
C ALA A 5 7.68 -6.02 -7.82
N ALA A 6 7.32 -7.07 -8.57
CA ALA A 6 6.44 -6.95 -9.73
C ALA A 6 5.00 -6.65 -9.32
N ASP A 7 4.49 -7.30 -8.27
CA ASP A 7 3.09 -7.18 -7.85
C ASP A 7 2.72 -5.80 -7.29
N LEU A 8 3.66 -5.10 -6.63
CA LEU A 8 3.35 -3.79 -6.06
C LEU A 8 3.04 -2.73 -7.13
N SER A 9 3.68 -2.82 -8.29
CA SER A 9 3.39 -1.91 -9.41
C SER A 9 1.99 -2.12 -10.01
N THR A 10 1.47 -3.34 -9.97
CA THR A 10 0.15 -3.71 -10.49
C THR A 10 -0.97 -3.48 -9.47
N THR A 11 -0.64 -3.27 -8.19
CA THR A 11 -1.62 -2.95 -7.14
C THR A 11 -2.18 -1.52 -7.20
N THR A 12 -1.79 -0.73 -8.21
CA THR A 12 -2.34 0.62 -8.39
C THR A 12 -3.85 0.57 -8.52
N GLY A 13 -4.56 1.32 -7.66
CA GLY A 13 -6.01 1.28 -7.59
C GLY A 13 -6.59 0.18 -6.69
N PHE A 14 -5.78 -0.60 -5.98
CA PHE A 14 -6.28 -1.57 -5.00
C PHE A 14 -6.69 -0.88 -3.70
N VAL A 15 -7.62 -1.49 -2.96
CA VAL A 15 -8.04 -1.02 -1.64
C VAL A 15 -7.08 -1.57 -0.59
N VAL A 16 -6.57 -0.72 0.29
CA VAL A 16 -5.70 -1.14 1.38
C VAL A 16 -6.53 -1.33 2.64
N SER A 17 -6.51 -2.53 3.21
CA SER A 17 -7.12 -2.86 4.49
C SER A 17 -6.07 -3.01 5.59
N ASP A 18 -6.39 -2.58 6.81
CA ASP A 18 -5.51 -2.81 7.96
C ASP A 18 -5.70 -4.23 8.53
N SER A 19 -4.87 -4.58 9.51
CA SER A 19 -4.94 -5.87 10.19
C SER A 19 -6.27 -6.15 10.92
N GLY A 20 -7.10 -5.12 11.11
CA GLY A 20 -8.44 -5.23 11.68
C GLY A 20 -9.55 -5.25 10.63
N GLY A 21 -9.20 -5.34 9.34
CA GLY A 21 -10.16 -5.34 8.23
C GLY A 21 -10.74 -3.96 7.90
N ARG A 22 -10.22 -2.87 8.47
CA ARG A 22 -10.69 -1.51 8.17
C ARG A 22 -10.00 -0.98 6.92
N VAL A 23 -10.76 -0.32 6.07
CA VAL A 23 -10.20 0.33 4.87
C VAL A 23 -9.34 1.53 5.29
N VAL A 24 -8.05 1.47 4.95
CA VAL A 24 -7.06 2.53 5.13
C VAL A 24 -7.17 3.54 4.00
N GLY A 25 -7.42 3.08 2.77
CA GLY A 25 -7.47 3.91 1.58
C GLY A 25 -7.30 3.13 0.30
N ARG A 26 -6.94 3.83 -0.78
CA ARG A 26 -6.68 3.25 -2.10
C ARG A 26 -5.24 3.51 -2.52
N VAL A 27 -4.57 2.51 -3.09
CA VAL A 27 -3.23 2.65 -3.66
C VAL A 27 -3.30 3.61 -4.85
N GLU A 28 -2.49 4.66 -4.80
CA GLU A 28 -2.38 5.66 -5.86
C GLU A 28 -1.16 5.37 -6.75
N CYS A 29 -0.01 5.05 -6.15
CA CYS A 29 1.20 4.65 -6.87
C CYS A 29 2.16 3.85 -5.99
N ALA A 30 3.02 3.05 -6.62
CA ALA A 30 4.16 2.43 -5.96
C ALA A 30 5.31 3.45 -5.80
N MET A 31 5.95 3.43 -4.64
CA MET A 31 7.10 4.26 -4.28
C MET A 31 8.37 3.41 -4.19
N TYR A 32 9.47 4.01 -4.62
CA TYR A 32 10.80 3.40 -4.75
C TYR A 32 11.79 4.23 -3.93
N GLY A 33 11.79 4.05 -2.61
CA GLY A 33 12.62 4.81 -1.67
C GLY A 33 14.04 4.25 -1.51
N SER A 34 14.20 2.92 -1.54
CA SER A 34 15.46 2.25 -1.20
C SER A 34 16.23 1.74 -2.41
N LEU A 35 15.54 1.32 -3.47
CA LEU A 35 16.15 0.79 -4.69
C LEU A 35 15.41 1.31 -5.93
N PRO A 36 16.13 1.73 -6.99
CA PRO A 36 15.50 2.34 -8.18
C PRO A 36 14.57 1.39 -8.95
N ASN A 37 14.73 0.08 -8.76
CA ASN A 37 13.96 -0.94 -9.48
C ASN A 37 13.09 -1.82 -8.57
N VAL A 38 13.06 -1.56 -7.26
CA VAL A 38 12.24 -2.33 -6.32
C VAL A 38 11.34 -1.39 -5.54
N PRO A 39 10.01 -1.46 -5.77
CA PRO A 39 9.08 -0.67 -4.98
C PRO A 39 9.11 -1.17 -3.55
N ASP A 40 9.43 -0.28 -2.62
CA ASP A 40 9.56 -0.58 -1.20
C ASP A 40 8.40 -0.01 -0.38
N ALA A 41 7.54 0.82 -1.00
CA ALA A 41 6.35 1.36 -0.39
C ALA A 41 5.22 1.61 -1.40
N LEU A 42 4.00 1.78 -0.89
CA LEU A 42 2.81 2.18 -1.62
C LEU A 42 2.33 3.52 -1.08
N ALA A 43 2.06 4.47 -1.98
CA ALA A 43 1.35 5.68 -1.64
C ALA A 43 -0.15 5.39 -1.62
N VAL A 44 -0.78 5.55 -0.46
CA VAL A 44 -2.18 5.23 -0.23
C VAL A 44 -2.94 6.51 0.08
N ARG A 45 -4.01 6.75 -0.67
CA ARG A 45 -4.92 7.87 -0.45
C ARG A 45 -6.13 7.40 0.39
N PRO A 46 -6.33 7.92 1.61
CA PRO A 46 -7.39 7.44 2.51
C PRO A 46 -8.81 7.80 2.08
N GLY A 47 -8.99 8.76 1.18
CA GLY A 47 -10.30 9.10 0.63
C GLY A 47 -10.20 10.12 -0.51
N ARG A 48 -11.28 10.26 -1.31
CA ARG A 48 -11.32 11.16 -2.48
C ARG A 48 -11.06 12.64 -2.15
N PHE A 49 -11.35 13.06 -0.92
CA PHE A 49 -11.19 14.44 -0.46
C PHE A 49 -9.97 14.67 0.45
N SER A 50 -9.23 13.61 0.81
CA SER A 50 -8.05 13.79 1.64
C SER A 50 -6.87 14.25 0.79
N ARG A 51 -6.25 15.36 1.19
CA ARG A 51 -5.00 15.85 0.59
C ARG A 51 -3.76 15.12 1.11
N HIS A 52 -3.90 14.40 2.23
CA HIS A 52 -2.80 13.69 2.86
C HIS A 52 -2.66 12.28 2.28
N ARG A 53 -1.44 11.92 1.92
CA ARG A 53 -1.10 10.57 1.46
C ARG A 53 -0.51 9.80 2.64
N ARG A 54 -0.74 8.49 2.68
CA ARG A 54 -0.11 7.60 3.65
C ARG A 54 0.91 6.75 2.92
N LEU A 55 2.09 6.58 3.51
CA LEU A 55 3.13 5.77 2.93
C LEU A 55 3.11 4.40 3.64
N VAL A 56 2.78 3.37 2.87
CA VAL A 56 2.65 1.99 3.33
C VAL A 56 3.86 1.21 2.86
N PRO A 57 4.84 0.92 3.72
CA PRO A 57 6.02 0.16 3.31
C PRO A 57 5.66 -1.31 3.04
N ALA A 58 6.32 -1.92 2.04
CA ALA A 58 6.04 -3.27 1.57
C ALA A 58 6.20 -4.33 2.66
N ASN A 59 7.08 -4.10 3.64
CA ASN A 59 7.27 -4.95 4.81
C ASN A 59 6.03 -5.03 5.72
N THR A 60 5.07 -4.12 5.59
CA THR A 60 3.81 -4.14 6.35
C THR A 60 2.67 -4.84 5.61
N ILE A 61 2.87 -5.26 4.36
CA ILE A 61 1.87 -5.99 3.61
C ILE A 61 1.82 -7.43 4.14
N ALA A 62 0.65 -7.86 4.59
CA ALA A 62 0.40 -9.23 4.99
C ALA A 62 0.12 -10.09 3.75
N ASP A 63 -0.76 -9.60 2.88
CA ASP A 63 -1.25 -10.33 1.72
C ASP A 63 -1.76 -9.37 0.62
N ILE A 64 -1.80 -9.85 -0.62
CA ILE A 64 -2.33 -9.12 -1.77
C ILE A 64 -3.34 -10.03 -2.48
N ASP A 65 -4.62 -9.69 -2.34
CA ASP A 65 -5.70 -10.33 -3.09
C ASP A 65 -5.89 -9.59 -4.42
N ALA A 66 -5.29 -10.13 -5.48
CA ALA A 66 -5.43 -9.59 -6.83
C ALA A 66 -6.81 -9.80 -7.44
N ALA A 67 -7.58 -10.79 -6.99
CA ALA A 67 -8.92 -11.06 -7.50
C ALA A 67 -9.94 -10.06 -6.94
N ALA A 68 -9.83 -9.72 -5.67
CA ALA A 68 -10.65 -8.69 -5.03
C ALA A 68 -10.09 -7.27 -5.21
N GLY A 69 -8.82 -7.12 -5.59
CA GLY A 69 -8.13 -5.84 -5.67
C GLY A 69 -7.88 -5.24 -4.29
N VAL A 70 -7.47 -6.07 -3.32
CA VAL A 70 -7.28 -5.68 -1.91
C VAL A 70 -5.85 -5.98 -1.45
N VAL A 71 -5.21 -5.02 -0.78
CA VAL A 71 -3.92 -5.19 -0.12
C VAL A 71 -4.16 -5.20 1.39
N ALA A 72 -3.95 -6.35 2.02
CA ALA A 72 -4.10 -6.51 3.46
C ALA A 72 -2.79 -6.18 4.17
N LEU A 73 -2.86 -5.35 5.21
CA LEU A 73 -1.71 -5.00 6.03
C LEU A 73 -1.68 -5.84 7.31
N ARG A 74 -0.46 -6.16 7.75
CA ARG A 74 -0.21 -6.81 9.05
C ARG A 74 -0.27 -5.83 10.23
N VAL A 75 -0.35 -4.53 9.95
CA VAL A 75 -0.34 -3.47 10.96
C VAL A 75 -1.65 -2.69 10.94
N ALA A 76 -1.98 -2.08 12.08
CA ALA A 76 -3.09 -1.16 12.19
C ALA A 76 -2.83 0.14 11.41
N ARG A 77 -3.90 0.76 10.91
CA ARG A 77 -3.82 2.01 10.12
C ARG A 77 -3.05 3.15 10.82
N ASP A 78 -3.04 3.17 12.15
CA ASP A 78 -2.43 4.24 12.95
C ASP A 78 -0.90 4.08 13.04
N ALA A 79 -0.38 2.87 12.79
CA ALA A 79 1.06 2.62 12.65
C ALA A 79 1.61 3.10 11.30
N ILE A 80 0.73 3.37 10.32
CA ILE A 80 1.13 3.84 8.99
C ILE A 80 1.46 5.32 9.06
N ARG A 81 2.71 5.65 8.74
CA ARG A 81 3.19 7.03 8.73
C ARG A 81 2.42 7.86 7.70
N ARG A 82 1.90 9.00 8.15
CA ARG A 82 1.31 10.01 7.27
C ARG A 82 2.46 10.69 6.52
N PHE A 83 2.38 10.70 5.20
CA PHE A 83 3.27 11.48 4.35
C PHE A 83 2.59 12.84 4.10
N LEU A 84 3.37 13.92 4.29
CA LEU A 84 2.92 15.32 4.34
C LEU A 84 1.81 15.66 3.33
#